data_AF-A0A553HMI5-F1
#
_entry.id   AF-A0A553HMI5-F1
#
_cell.length_a   1.000
_cell.length_b   1.000
_cell.length_c   1.000
_cell.angle_alpha   90.00
_cell.angle_beta   90.00
_cell.angle_gamma   90.00
#
_symmetry.space_group_name_H-M   'P 1'
#
loop_
_entity.id
_entity.type
_entity.pdbx_description
1 polymer ?
#
loop_
_entity_poly.entity_id
_entity_poly.type
_entity_poly.pdbx_seq_one_letter_code
_entity_poly.pdbx_strand_id
1 'polypeptide(L)'
;TSWYQSSKNTIGPLQNWAEGSLMWTLGTWTQASDGTFGPYIQGGCSTCRGLFTVNQAAGTYSYTIDYYTLAQYSKFIPKGAVILSGTGSYSYSGYSGVQSVASKNPDGTRTVVIENTFGNDVYVTLSTKSGQIWSGNALANSVTTWILP
;
A
#
# COMPACT_ATOMS: atom_id res chain seq x y z
N THR A 1 -5.91 3.41 -12.77
CA THR A 1 -5.79 2.30 -11.79
C THR A 1 -6.64 2.63 -10.57
N SER A 2 -7.20 1.61 -9.91
CA SER A 2 -7.91 1.78 -8.64
C SER A 2 -6.96 2.32 -7.57
N TRP A 3 -7.49 3.05 -6.59
CA TRP A 3 -6.69 3.69 -5.54
C TRP A 3 -5.87 2.69 -4.70
N TYR A 4 -6.39 1.49 -4.50
CA TYR A 4 -5.79 0.43 -3.68
C TYR A 4 -4.72 -0.39 -4.41
N GLN A 5 -4.51 -0.16 -5.72
CA GLN A 5 -3.70 -1.07 -6.55
C GLN A 5 -2.27 -1.27 -6.00
N SER A 6 -1.64 -0.19 -5.54
CA SER A 6 -0.28 -0.25 -4.98
C SER A 6 -0.22 -1.03 -3.68
N SER A 7 -1.26 -0.96 -2.85
CA SER A 7 -1.35 -1.73 -1.60
C SER A 7 -1.67 -3.19 -1.90
N LYS A 8 -2.65 -3.48 -2.76
CA LYS A 8 -2.93 -4.83 -3.27
C LYS A 8 -1.69 -5.56 -3.76
N ASN A 9 -0.88 -4.88 -4.58
CA ASN A 9 0.35 -5.43 -5.15
C ASN A 9 1.51 -5.53 -4.15
N THR A 10 1.31 -5.07 -2.91
CA THR A 10 2.30 -5.17 -1.82
C THR A 10 1.83 -6.17 -0.76
N ILE A 11 0.62 -6.00 -0.23
CA ILE A 11 0.07 -6.84 0.83
C ILE A 11 -0.12 -8.29 0.40
N GLY A 12 -0.63 -8.51 -0.82
CA GLY A 12 -0.85 -9.85 -1.37
C GLY A 12 0.47 -10.63 -1.45
N PRO A 13 1.51 -10.12 -2.13
CA PRO A 13 2.81 -10.78 -2.16
C PRO A 13 3.41 -11.04 -0.78
N LEU A 14 3.36 -10.07 0.15
CA LEU A 14 3.90 -10.26 1.51
C LEU A 14 3.15 -11.34 2.31
N GLN A 15 1.84 -11.48 2.10
CA GLN A 15 1.05 -12.59 2.67
C GLN A 15 1.36 -13.95 2.00
N ASN A 16 2.01 -13.94 0.84
CA ASN A 16 2.28 -15.10 -0.01
C ASN A 16 3.79 -15.29 -0.26
N TRP A 17 4.60 -15.14 0.78
CA TRP A 17 6.04 -15.47 0.81
C TRP A 17 6.97 -14.60 -0.03
N ALA A 18 6.48 -13.53 -0.66
CA ALA A 18 7.37 -12.58 -1.31
C ALA A 18 8.15 -11.79 -0.26
N GLU A 19 9.44 -11.58 -0.51
CA GLU A 19 10.32 -10.79 0.37
C GLU A 19 10.26 -9.28 0.07
N GLY A 20 9.46 -8.88 -0.92
CA GLY A 20 9.24 -7.49 -1.28
C GLY A 20 8.34 -7.34 -2.50
N SER A 21 7.97 -6.09 -2.77
CA SER A 21 7.22 -5.68 -3.96
C SER A 21 7.86 -4.45 -4.59
N LEU A 22 7.79 -4.37 -5.91
CA LEU A 22 8.35 -3.26 -6.69
C LEU A 22 7.26 -2.70 -7.60
N MET A 23 7.06 -1.38 -7.52
CA MET A 23 6.20 -0.68 -8.46
C MET A 23 6.99 -0.34 -9.72
N TRP A 24 6.29 -0.33 -10.86
CA TRP A 24 6.93 -0.22 -12.16
C TRP A 24 7.58 1.14 -12.40
N THR A 25 6.76 2.20 -12.47
CA THR A 25 7.23 3.55 -12.82
C THR A 25 7.40 4.41 -11.57
N LEU A 26 8.62 4.91 -11.34
CA LEU A 26 8.91 5.81 -10.23
C LEU A 26 8.22 7.17 -10.41
N GLY A 27 8.36 7.78 -11.60
CA GLY A 27 7.76 9.09 -11.89
C GLY A 27 7.33 9.23 -13.33
N THR A 28 6.25 9.99 -13.54
CA THR A 28 5.73 10.38 -14.86
C THR A 28 5.55 11.89 -14.92
N TRP A 29 5.20 12.44 -16.06
CA TRP A 29 4.71 13.82 -16.18
C TRP A 29 3.31 13.93 -15.58
N THR A 30 2.87 15.15 -15.30
CA THR A 30 1.45 15.42 -15.04
C THR A 30 0.60 14.98 -16.23
N GLN A 31 -0.64 14.56 -15.95
CA GLN A 31 -1.54 14.05 -16.98
C GLN A 31 -1.75 15.09 -18.08
N ALA A 32 -1.60 14.68 -19.33
CA ALA A 32 -1.90 15.51 -20.49
C ALA A 32 -3.41 15.59 -20.74
N SER A 33 -3.83 16.49 -21.63
CA SER A 33 -5.24 16.69 -21.97
C SER A 33 -5.90 15.48 -22.64
N ASP A 34 -5.11 14.61 -23.26
CA ASP A 34 -5.55 13.34 -23.85
C ASP A 34 -5.61 12.19 -22.83
N GLY A 35 -5.37 12.48 -21.54
CA GLY A 35 -5.41 11.53 -20.45
C GLY A 35 -4.14 10.71 -20.26
N THR A 36 -3.08 10.97 -21.03
CA THR A 36 -1.83 10.20 -20.97
C THR A 36 -0.82 10.72 -19.92
N PHE A 37 0.08 9.85 -19.50
CA PHE A 37 1.18 10.12 -18.57
C PHE A 37 2.52 9.79 -19.25
N GLY A 38 3.24 10.81 -19.72
CA GLY A 38 4.56 10.63 -20.33
C GLY A 38 5.71 10.54 -19.32
N PRO A 39 6.95 10.27 -19.76
CA PRO A 39 7.28 9.76 -21.08
C PRO A 39 6.89 8.27 -21.21
N TYR A 40 6.41 7.87 -22.38
CA TYR A 40 6.16 6.48 -22.73
C TYR A 40 6.57 6.21 -24.19
N ILE A 41 6.88 4.96 -24.51
CA ILE A 41 7.18 4.52 -25.88
C ILE A 41 5.89 4.23 -26.65
N GLN A 42 5.89 4.40 -27.97
CA GLN A 42 4.77 3.99 -28.82
C GLN A 42 4.49 2.49 -28.65
N GLY A 43 3.23 2.14 -28.41
CA GLY A 43 2.81 0.76 -28.06
C GLY A 43 3.01 0.39 -26.59
N GLY A 44 3.66 1.24 -25.80
CA GLY A 44 3.78 1.10 -24.34
C GLY A 44 2.54 1.63 -23.60
N CYS A 45 2.60 1.57 -22.27
CA CYS A 45 1.50 2.02 -21.41
C CYS A 45 1.45 3.55 -21.34
N SER A 46 0.58 4.17 -22.15
CA SER A 46 0.38 5.63 -22.14
C SER A 46 -0.45 6.14 -20.96
N THR A 47 -1.13 5.26 -20.24
CA THR A 47 -2.02 5.61 -19.12
C THR A 47 -1.46 5.22 -17.74
N CYS A 48 -0.21 4.74 -17.70
CA CYS A 48 0.46 4.35 -16.47
C CYS A 48 0.93 5.59 -15.71
N ARG A 49 0.49 5.71 -14.45
CA ARG A 49 0.87 6.80 -13.56
C ARG A 49 2.04 6.38 -12.66
N GLY A 50 3.03 7.25 -12.48
CA GLY A 50 4.13 7.02 -11.55
C GLY A 50 3.77 7.25 -10.09
N LEU A 51 4.69 6.94 -9.17
CA LEU A 51 4.55 7.28 -7.75
C LEU A 51 4.54 8.79 -7.53
N PHE A 52 5.24 9.55 -8.35
CA PHE A 52 5.07 11.01 -8.43
C PHE A 52 4.83 11.46 -9.87
N THR A 53 4.19 12.62 -10.01
CA THR A 53 4.07 13.33 -11.28
C THR A 53 4.95 14.57 -11.28
N VAL A 54 5.53 14.90 -12.43
CA VAL A 54 6.41 16.05 -12.64
C VAL A 54 5.71 17.04 -13.56
N ASN A 55 5.57 18.28 -13.11
CA ASN A 55 5.19 19.40 -13.96
C ASN A 55 6.48 20.04 -14.50
N GLN A 56 6.81 19.74 -15.75
CA GLN A 56 8.03 20.23 -16.38
C GLN A 56 8.07 21.75 -16.53
N ALA A 57 6.92 22.36 -16.89
CA ALA A 57 6.84 23.80 -17.09
C ALA A 57 7.04 24.58 -15.79
N ALA A 58 6.52 24.05 -14.68
CA ALA A 58 6.66 24.67 -13.36
C ALA A 58 7.93 24.25 -12.61
N GLY A 59 8.64 23.21 -13.05
CA GLY A 59 9.78 22.65 -12.32
C GLY A 59 9.41 22.02 -10.97
N THR A 60 8.17 21.53 -10.83
CA THR A 60 7.64 20.96 -9.57
C THR A 60 7.24 19.50 -9.71
N TYR A 61 7.01 18.82 -8.59
CA TYR A 61 6.48 17.46 -8.56
C TYR A 61 5.39 17.30 -7.49
N SER A 62 4.59 16.24 -7.62
CA SER A 62 3.53 15.90 -6.66
C SER A 62 3.46 14.39 -6.46
N TYR A 63 3.33 13.97 -5.21
CA TYR A 63 3.12 12.56 -4.87
C TYR A 63 1.70 12.12 -5.26
N THR A 64 1.60 10.93 -5.85
CA THR A 64 0.31 10.32 -6.19
C THR A 64 -0.20 9.47 -5.03
N ILE A 65 -1.46 9.04 -5.13
CA ILE A 65 -2.02 8.08 -4.17
C ILE A 65 -1.17 6.80 -4.06
N ASP A 66 -0.55 6.38 -5.16
CA ASP A 66 0.31 5.20 -5.21
C ASP A 66 1.55 5.36 -4.33
N TYR A 67 2.14 6.58 -4.27
CA TYR A 67 3.24 6.88 -3.35
C TYR A 67 2.81 6.76 -1.89
N TYR A 68 1.72 7.43 -1.51
CA TYR A 68 1.25 7.39 -0.12
C TYR A 68 0.87 5.98 0.32
N THR A 69 0.22 5.23 -0.56
CA THR A 69 -0.16 3.84 -0.33
C THR A 69 1.08 2.95 -0.17
N LEU A 70 2.08 3.06 -1.05
CA LEU A 70 3.32 2.27 -0.93
C LEU A 70 4.14 2.68 0.32
N ALA A 71 4.11 3.96 0.68
CA ALA A 71 4.80 4.49 1.86
C ALA A 71 4.26 3.93 3.18
N GLN A 72 2.99 3.49 3.25
CA GLN A 72 2.45 2.76 4.40
C GLN A 72 3.17 1.43 4.66
N TYR A 73 3.83 0.87 3.64
CA TYR A 73 4.66 -0.32 3.79
C TYR A 73 6.12 0.06 3.97
N SER A 74 6.70 0.76 2.99
CA SER A 74 8.15 0.97 2.91
C SER A 74 8.72 1.83 4.04
N LYS A 75 7.92 2.74 4.62
CA LYS A 75 8.35 3.57 5.75
C LYS A 75 8.39 2.80 7.07
N PHE A 76 7.54 1.79 7.22
CA PHE A 76 7.30 1.13 8.51
C PHE A 76 7.74 -0.33 8.55
N ILE A 77 8.01 -0.95 7.40
CA ILE A 77 8.57 -2.30 7.25
C ILE A 77 9.98 -2.15 6.62
N PRO A 78 11.02 -1.88 7.42
CA PRO A 78 12.36 -1.71 6.90
C PRO A 78 12.96 -3.03 6.40
N LYS A 79 14.04 -2.93 5.61
CA LYS A 79 14.81 -4.09 5.16
C LYS A 79 15.24 -4.95 6.36
N GLY A 80 15.05 -6.26 6.24
CA GLY A 80 15.35 -7.23 7.30
C GLY A 80 14.19 -7.47 8.27
N ALA A 81 13.05 -6.79 8.12
CA ALA A 81 11.84 -7.14 8.83
C ALA A 81 11.36 -8.55 8.45
N VAL A 82 10.82 -9.26 9.43
CA VAL A 82 10.25 -10.60 9.27
C VAL A 82 8.74 -10.46 9.22
N ILE A 83 8.11 -10.87 8.11
CA ILE A 83 6.66 -10.94 8.01
C ILE A 83 6.14 -12.07 8.91
N LEU A 84 5.14 -11.76 9.72
CA LEU A 84 4.57 -12.68 10.70
C LEU A 84 3.35 -13.39 10.11
N SER A 85 3.23 -14.68 10.42
CA SER A 85 2.01 -15.44 10.09
C SER A 85 0.82 -14.90 10.89
N GLY A 86 -0.32 -14.74 10.23
CA GLY A 86 -1.55 -14.25 10.81
C GLY A 86 -2.78 -14.69 10.02
N THR A 87 -3.96 -14.38 10.55
CA THR A 87 -5.26 -14.65 9.94
C THR A 87 -6.17 -13.42 10.05
N GLY A 88 -7.38 -13.48 9.49
CA GLY A 88 -8.37 -12.40 9.58
C GLY A 88 -8.47 -11.50 8.35
N SER A 89 -7.58 -11.67 7.37
CA SER A 89 -7.74 -11.09 6.04
C SER A 89 -8.86 -11.80 5.27
N TYR A 90 -9.72 -11.04 4.60
CA TYR A 90 -10.74 -11.56 3.70
C TYR A 90 -10.95 -10.62 2.52
N SER A 91 -11.13 -11.17 1.32
CA SER A 91 -11.42 -10.41 0.10
C SER A 91 -12.59 -11.06 -0.64
N TYR A 92 -13.66 -10.29 -0.83
CA TYR A 92 -14.83 -10.64 -1.62
C TYR A 92 -14.58 -10.40 -3.12
N SER A 93 -15.57 -10.74 -3.94
CA SER A 93 -15.56 -10.38 -5.36
C SER A 93 -15.32 -8.87 -5.55
N GLY A 94 -14.54 -8.52 -6.58
CA GLY A 94 -14.18 -7.11 -6.82
C GLY A 94 -13.13 -6.53 -5.89
N TYR A 95 -12.44 -7.35 -5.07
CA TYR A 95 -11.40 -6.92 -4.12
C TYR A 95 -11.92 -6.03 -2.98
N SER A 96 -13.21 -6.17 -2.64
CA SER A 96 -13.80 -5.54 -1.46
C SER A 96 -13.47 -6.37 -0.21
N GLY A 97 -13.03 -5.76 0.89
CA GLY A 97 -12.67 -6.50 2.10
C GLY A 97 -11.69 -5.78 3.00
N VAL A 98 -11.12 -6.55 3.92
CA VAL A 98 -10.02 -6.11 4.79
C VAL A 98 -8.87 -7.08 4.62
N GLN A 99 -7.69 -6.55 4.35
CA GLN A 99 -6.43 -7.29 4.26
C GLN A 99 -5.46 -6.73 5.28
N SER A 100 -4.60 -7.57 5.85
CA SER A 100 -3.58 -7.13 6.80
C SER A 100 -2.28 -7.90 6.63
N VAL A 101 -1.16 -7.24 6.94
CA VAL A 101 0.14 -7.87 7.09
C VAL A 101 0.81 -7.31 8.33
N ALA A 102 1.48 -8.19 9.09
CA ALA A 102 2.24 -7.80 10.26
C ALA A 102 3.72 -8.13 10.08
N SER A 103 4.60 -7.29 10.62
CA SER A 103 6.04 -7.53 10.64
C SER A 103 6.61 -7.41 12.05
N LYS A 104 7.72 -8.11 12.28
CA LYS A 104 8.68 -7.80 13.35
C LYS A 104 9.92 -7.18 12.71
N ASN A 105 10.22 -5.95 13.08
CA ASN A 105 11.31 -5.18 12.49
C ASN A 105 12.64 -5.47 13.22
N PRO A 106 13.80 -5.18 12.59
CA PRO A 106 15.12 -5.41 13.18
C PRO A 106 15.37 -4.64 14.48
N ASP A 107 14.74 -3.48 14.64
CA ASP A 107 14.81 -2.65 15.85
C ASP A 107 13.90 -3.15 16.99
N GLY A 108 13.17 -4.24 16.77
CA GLY A 108 12.25 -4.84 17.72
C GLY A 108 10.81 -4.31 17.62
N THR A 109 10.55 -3.21 16.90
CA THR A 109 9.19 -2.71 16.69
C THR A 109 8.36 -3.69 15.88
N ARG A 110 7.04 -3.62 16.07
CA ARG A 110 6.09 -4.43 15.30
C ARG A 110 5.20 -3.53 14.49
N THR A 111 5.00 -3.85 13.23
CA THR A 111 4.15 -3.07 12.34
C THR A 111 2.97 -3.91 11.91
N VAL A 112 1.80 -3.30 11.80
CA VAL A 112 0.62 -3.92 11.18
C VAL A 112 0.06 -2.95 10.17
N VAL A 113 0.09 -3.34 8.89
CA VAL A 113 -0.55 -2.58 7.81
C VAL A 113 -1.91 -3.22 7.55
N ILE A 114 -2.95 -2.40 7.50
CA ILE A 114 -4.34 -2.82 7.29
C ILE A 114 -4.89 -2.04 6.09
N GLU A 115 -5.32 -2.76 5.06
CA GLU A 115 -6.06 -2.22 3.94
C GLU A 115 -7.55 -2.49 4.15
N ASN A 116 -8.37 -1.44 4.13
CA ASN A 116 -9.82 -1.53 4.14
C ASN A 116 -10.35 -0.96 2.82
N THR A 117 -10.89 -1.82 1.96
CA THR A 117 -11.49 -1.41 0.68
C THR A 117 -13.02 -1.27 0.75
N PHE A 118 -13.62 -1.41 1.93
CA PHE A 118 -15.03 -1.08 2.12
C PHE A 118 -15.27 0.43 2.05
N GLY A 119 -16.50 0.79 1.68
CA GLY A 119 -17.00 2.16 1.73
C GLY A 119 -17.37 2.65 3.14
N ASN A 120 -17.09 1.86 4.18
CA ASN A 120 -17.34 2.18 5.58
C ASN A 120 -16.14 1.81 6.47
N ASP A 121 -16.07 2.43 7.63
CA ASP A 121 -15.09 2.10 8.65
C ASP A 121 -15.31 0.67 9.18
N VAL A 122 -14.22 0.00 9.51
CA VAL A 122 -14.25 -1.34 10.13
C VAL A 122 -13.49 -1.27 11.46
N TYR A 123 -14.14 -1.67 12.54
CA TYR A 123 -13.48 -1.84 13.83
C TYR A 123 -12.68 -3.15 13.82
N VAL A 124 -11.35 -3.04 13.88
CA VAL A 124 -10.43 -4.18 13.83
C VAL A 124 -9.92 -4.47 15.24
N THR A 125 -9.79 -5.76 15.55
CA THR A 125 -9.09 -6.24 16.77
C THR A 125 -7.95 -7.17 16.35
N LEU A 126 -6.75 -6.81 16.78
CA LEU A 126 -5.53 -7.58 16.64
C LEU A 126 -5.25 -8.32 17.94
N SER A 127 -5.14 -9.64 17.87
CA SER A 127 -4.71 -10.49 18.98
C SER A 127 -3.39 -11.16 18.64
N THR A 128 -2.40 -11.05 19.53
CA THR A 128 -1.12 -11.76 19.39
C THR A 128 -1.13 -13.09 20.11
N LYS A 129 -0.24 -14.01 19.70
CA LYS A 129 -0.04 -15.29 20.39
C LYS A 129 0.39 -15.14 21.85
N SER A 130 1.04 -14.02 22.20
CA SER A 130 1.42 -13.65 23.57
C SER A 130 0.27 -13.08 24.41
N GLY A 131 -0.95 -12.99 23.85
CA GLY A 131 -2.15 -12.53 24.57
C GLY A 131 -2.35 -11.01 24.59
N GLN A 132 -1.49 -10.23 23.93
CA GLN A 132 -1.70 -8.78 23.80
C GLN A 132 -2.78 -8.50 22.75
N ILE A 133 -3.61 -7.50 23.02
CA ILE A 133 -4.76 -7.10 22.19
C ILE A 133 -4.65 -5.61 21.88
N TRP A 134 -4.90 -5.24 20.62
CA TRP A 134 -5.07 -3.85 20.18
C TRP A 134 -6.29 -3.75 19.30
N SER A 135 -7.03 -2.65 19.40
CA SER A 135 -8.22 -2.43 18.60
C SER A 135 -8.33 -0.99 18.15
N GLY A 136 -8.96 -0.78 17.00
CA GLY A 136 -9.15 0.54 16.43
C GLY A 136 -9.86 0.48 15.08
N ASN A 137 -10.27 1.65 14.59
CA ASN A 137 -10.92 1.75 13.29
C ASN A 137 -9.89 1.73 12.17
N ALA A 138 -10.11 0.84 11.19
CA ALA A 138 -9.60 1.00 9.85
C ALA A 138 -10.65 1.80 9.04
N LEU A 139 -10.31 3.03 8.68
CA LEU A 139 -11.26 3.93 8.01
C LEU A 139 -11.68 3.40 6.63
N ALA A 140 -12.83 3.83 6.14
CA ALA A 140 -13.29 3.53 4.79
C ALA A 140 -12.23 3.88 3.74
N ASN A 141 -12.06 3.03 2.72
CA ASN A 141 -11.13 3.22 1.60
C ASN A 141 -9.72 3.67 2.04
N SER A 142 -9.11 2.95 2.98
CA SER A 142 -7.84 3.37 3.59
C SER A 142 -6.80 2.27 3.61
N VAL A 143 -5.54 2.70 3.71
CA VAL A 143 -4.42 1.87 4.16
C VAL A 143 -3.85 2.51 5.41
N THR A 144 -3.98 1.83 6.53
CA THR A 144 -3.60 2.32 7.85
C THR A 144 -2.46 1.47 8.41
N THR A 145 -1.45 2.12 8.97
CA THR A 145 -0.32 1.43 9.59
C THR A 145 -0.29 1.68 11.09
N TRP A 146 -0.31 0.61 11.87
CA TRP A 146 -0.09 0.64 13.32
C TRP A 146 1.36 0.27 13.62
N ILE A 147 1.97 1.03 14.53
CA ILE A 147 3.29 0.72 15.10
C ILE A 147 3.04 0.33 16.55
N LEU A 148 3.33 -0.92 16.86
CA LEU A 148 3.14 -1.49 18.19
C LEU A 148 4.51 -1.52 18.91
N PRO A 149 4.52 -1.29 20.24
CA PRO A 149 5.72 -1.44 21.06
C PRO A 149 6.23 -2.88 21.08
#